data_AF-A0A976KRT6-F1
#
_entry.id   AF-A0A976KRT6-F1
#
_cell.length_a   1.000
_cell.length_b   1.000
_cell.length_c   1.000
_cell.angle_alpha   90.00
_cell.angle_beta   90.00
_cell.angle_gamma   90.00
#
_symmetry.space_group_name_H-M   'P 1'
#
loop_
_entity.id
_entity.type
_entity.pdbx_description
1 polymer ?
#
loop_
_entity_poly.entity_id
_entity_poly.type
_entity_poly.pdbx_seq_one_letter_code
_entity_poly.pdbx_strand_id
1 'polypeptide(L)'
;MGSTTPREAADATALIRQDRDYQSVQAKISARREPPRVMRFLVNAFERYRQRRKIGWSRPWNKAGTVIYHSFRLNRANSEALVSGVREFVEPVVPRSSDATAFVSELLDASDLMVFVFLSHVEQDGHRFERATIGLGRVHAHAPRHRDRIDIDLDAAVHGGRGGSLSRARVFVDPYRPDHPEPLFACTCPPTPEARALFERVVADCDQWRRGGQTWQHWTADYLDYFGAPKWGLVGSALPMFAAPCEWASRQPPAVSSNGS
;
A
#
# COMPACT_ATOMS: atom_id res chain seq x y z
N MET A 1 0.87 22.20 -7.13
CA MET A 1 1.55 21.01 -6.59
C MET A 1 2.51 20.54 -7.65
N GLY A 2 3.82 20.71 -7.44
CA GLY A 2 4.82 20.40 -8.47
C GLY A 2 4.86 18.91 -8.74
N SER A 3 4.67 18.52 -9.99
CA SER A 3 4.98 17.18 -10.46
C SER A 3 6.48 16.95 -10.29
N THR A 4 6.87 15.96 -9.48
CA THR A 4 8.26 15.52 -9.37
C THR A 4 8.76 15.17 -10.76
N THR A 5 9.73 15.91 -11.27
CA THR A 5 10.22 15.71 -12.63
C THR A 5 10.97 14.37 -12.70
N PRO A 6 11.00 13.69 -13.87
CA PRO A 6 11.77 12.46 -14.05
C PRO A 6 13.25 12.57 -13.65
N ARG A 7 13.82 13.79 -13.70
CA ARG A 7 15.19 14.11 -13.30
C ARG A 7 15.41 14.06 -11.78
N GLU A 8 14.50 14.65 -10.99
CA GLU A 8 14.52 14.53 -9.52
C GLU A 8 14.29 13.08 -9.06
N ALA A 9 13.55 12.31 -9.86
CA ALA A 9 13.33 10.89 -9.59
C ALA A 9 14.62 10.06 -9.76
N ALA A 10 15.39 10.32 -10.82
CA ALA A 10 16.69 9.69 -11.07
C ALA A 10 17.72 10.04 -9.99
N ASP A 11 17.80 11.32 -9.57
CA ASP A 11 18.76 11.81 -8.57
C ASP A 11 18.57 11.19 -7.18
N ALA A 12 17.32 10.96 -6.74
CA ALA A 12 17.04 10.33 -5.45
C ALA A 12 17.52 8.85 -5.40
N THR A 13 17.49 8.16 -6.53
CA THR A 13 17.99 6.78 -6.66
C THR A 13 19.50 6.69 -6.52
N ALA A 14 20.20 7.75 -6.96
CA ALA A 14 21.65 7.85 -6.90
C ALA A 14 22.16 8.02 -5.46
N LEU A 15 21.30 8.41 -4.52
CA LEU A 15 21.64 8.69 -3.11
C LEU A 15 21.98 7.44 -2.29
N ILE A 16 21.28 6.32 -2.53
CA ILE A 16 21.44 5.09 -1.74
C ILE A 16 21.86 3.96 -2.66
N ARG A 17 23.16 3.67 -2.69
CA ARG A 17 23.74 2.63 -3.57
C ARG A 17 24.03 1.33 -2.83
N GLN A 18 24.39 1.45 -1.56
CA GLN A 18 24.85 0.35 -0.71
C GLN A 18 24.30 0.48 0.72
N ASP A 19 24.53 -0.54 1.54
CA ASP A 19 23.97 -0.63 2.90
C ASP A 19 24.45 0.47 3.85
N ARG A 20 25.69 0.97 3.72
CA ARG A 20 26.15 2.12 4.54
C ARG A 20 25.36 3.40 4.23
N ASP A 21 25.01 3.63 2.96
CA ASP A 21 24.22 4.79 2.56
C ASP A 21 22.80 4.66 3.14
N TYR A 22 22.26 3.44 3.11
CA TYR A 22 20.94 3.12 3.68
C TYR A 22 20.89 3.42 5.18
N GLN A 23 21.89 2.97 5.95
CA GLN A 23 21.97 3.23 7.38
C GLN A 23 22.10 4.73 7.68
N SER A 24 22.92 5.46 6.91
CA SER A 24 23.09 6.90 7.06
C SER A 24 21.79 7.66 6.82
N VAL A 25 21.09 7.35 5.72
CA VAL A 25 19.79 7.97 5.42
C VAL A 25 18.74 7.58 6.46
N GLN A 26 18.71 6.32 6.91
CA GLN A 26 17.81 5.89 7.97
C GLN A 26 18.02 6.69 9.26
N ALA A 27 19.28 6.94 9.65
CA ALA A 27 19.60 7.74 10.82
C ALA A 27 19.11 9.19 10.68
N LYS A 28 19.32 9.82 9.51
CA LYS A 28 18.82 11.17 9.23
C LYS A 28 17.28 11.27 9.28
N ILE A 29 16.60 10.32 8.64
CA ILE A 29 15.13 10.22 8.69
C ILE A 29 14.68 10.06 10.14
N SER A 30 15.30 9.14 10.89
CA SER A 30 14.94 8.87 12.29
C SER A 30 15.15 10.07 13.21
N ALA A 31 16.17 10.90 12.95
CA ALA A 31 16.45 12.11 13.71
C ALA A 31 15.37 13.20 13.55
N ARG A 32 14.64 13.22 12.42
CA ARG A 32 13.57 14.18 12.12
C ARG A 32 13.98 15.66 12.21
N ARG A 33 15.24 15.97 11.92
CA ARG A 33 15.80 17.35 12.00
C ARG A 33 15.89 18.06 10.65
N GLU A 34 15.72 17.33 9.55
CA GLU A 34 15.86 17.90 8.21
C GLU A 34 14.64 18.77 7.84
N PRO A 35 14.81 19.85 7.07
CA PRO A 35 13.68 20.65 6.57
C PRO A 35 12.67 19.80 5.77
N PRO A 36 11.36 20.12 5.77
CA PRO A 36 10.32 19.27 5.15
C PRO A 36 10.57 18.88 3.70
N ARG A 37 11.13 19.79 2.88
CA ARG A 37 11.51 19.47 1.50
C ARG A 37 12.63 18.43 1.41
N VAL A 38 13.63 18.55 2.28
CA VAL A 38 14.75 17.60 2.37
C VAL A 38 14.26 16.26 2.93
N MET A 39 13.41 16.29 3.98
CA MET A 39 12.80 15.08 4.53
C MET A 39 11.98 14.33 3.47
N ARG A 40 11.17 15.05 2.69
CA ARG A 40 10.43 14.47 1.56
C ARG A 40 11.35 13.81 0.55
N PHE A 41 12.45 14.48 0.16
CA PHE A 41 13.44 13.90 -0.73
C PHE A 41 14.06 12.61 -0.15
N LEU A 42 14.53 12.66 1.10
CA LEU A 42 15.17 11.52 1.78
C LEU A 42 14.21 10.33 1.94
N VAL A 43 12.97 10.57 2.38
CA VAL A 43 11.96 9.52 2.60
C VAL A 43 11.59 8.84 1.27
N ASN A 44 11.40 9.60 0.19
CA ASN A 44 11.10 8.99 -1.11
C ASN A 44 12.32 8.25 -1.70
N ALA A 45 13.54 8.75 -1.52
CA ALA A 45 14.76 8.04 -1.91
C ALA A 45 14.89 6.70 -1.15
N PHE A 46 14.69 6.74 0.16
CA PHE A 46 14.72 5.59 1.05
C PHE A 46 13.64 4.56 0.68
N GLU A 47 12.43 5.01 0.40
CA GLU A 47 11.33 4.13 0.01
C GLU A 47 11.58 3.44 -1.33
N ARG A 48 12.08 4.16 -2.34
CA ARG A 48 12.47 3.56 -3.63
C ARG A 48 13.57 2.53 -3.47
N TYR A 49 14.57 2.79 -2.62
CA TYR A 49 15.60 1.80 -2.29
C TYR A 49 15.00 0.53 -1.68
N ARG A 50 14.08 0.70 -0.71
CA ARG A 50 13.39 -0.41 -0.06
C ARG A 50 12.53 -1.23 -1.01
N GLN A 51 11.79 -0.57 -1.91
CA GLN A 51 10.96 -1.25 -2.91
C GLN A 51 11.77 -2.17 -3.81
N ARG A 52 12.88 -1.67 -4.37
CA ARG A 52 13.76 -2.46 -5.27
C ARG A 52 14.37 -3.69 -4.60
N ARG A 53 14.51 -3.67 -3.27
CA ARG A 53 15.11 -4.75 -2.46
C ARG A 53 14.10 -5.52 -1.62
N LYS A 54 12.79 -5.29 -1.83
CA LYS A 54 11.70 -5.90 -1.03
C LYS A 54 11.88 -5.73 0.49
N ILE A 55 12.41 -4.60 0.93
CA ILE A 55 12.64 -4.30 2.36
C ILE A 55 11.35 -3.77 3.00
N GLY A 56 10.85 -4.51 3.98
CA GLY A 56 9.58 -4.25 4.67
C GLY A 56 8.37 -4.38 3.75
N TRP A 57 7.37 -3.53 3.98
CA TRP A 57 6.04 -3.58 3.35
C TRP A 57 5.90 -2.83 2.04
N SER A 58 6.99 -2.36 1.44
CA SER A 58 6.90 -1.63 0.18
C SER A 58 7.14 -2.54 -1.00
N ARG A 59 6.37 -2.34 -2.07
CA ARG A 59 6.52 -3.05 -3.35
C ARG A 59 6.29 -2.09 -4.52
N PRO A 60 6.98 -2.27 -5.65
CA PRO A 60 6.88 -1.34 -6.78
C PRO A 60 5.52 -1.40 -7.49
N TRP A 61 4.89 -2.58 -7.59
CA TRP A 61 3.68 -2.81 -8.40
C TRP A 61 2.40 -2.10 -7.92
N ASN A 62 2.34 -1.67 -6.66
CA ASN A 62 1.13 -1.07 -6.08
C ASN A 62 1.23 0.45 -5.83
N LYS A 63 2.34 1.11 -6.23
CA LYS A 63 2.58 2.55 -5.91
C LYS A 63 2.55 3.50 -7.10
N ALA A 64 2.83 3.04 -8.31
CA ALA A 64 2.83 3.91 -9.49
C ALA A 64 1.41 4.44 -9.77
N GLY A 65 1.27 5.76 -9.95
CA GLY A 65 -0.04 6.40 -10.21
C GLY A 65 -0.99 6.44 -9.02
N THR A 66 -0.61 5.88 -7.87
CA THR A 66 -1.45 5.74 -6.68
C THR A 66 -1.37 6.95 -5.76
N VAL A 67 -2.51 7.36 -5.20
CA VAL A 67 -2.59 8.21 -4.00
C VAL A 67 -3.44 7.51 -2.95
N ILE A 68 -2.79 7.09 -1.89
CA ILE A 68 -3.39 6.49 -0.71
C ILE A 68 -3.87 7.62 0.19
N TYR A 69 -5.17 7.61 0.49
CA TYR A 69 -5.80 8.61 1.34
C TYR A 69 -6.31 8.03 2.66
N HIS A 70 -6.50 6.71 2.74
CA HIS A 70 -6.71 5.99 4.00
C HIS A 70 -5.90 4.70 4.05
N SER A 71 -5.45 4.35 5.25
CA SER A 71 -4.74 3.10 5.51
C SER A 71 -5.08 2.56 6.88
N PHE A 72 -5.17 1.24 6.97
CA PHE A 72 -5.54 0.50 8.16
C PHE A 72 -4.51 -0.59 8.44
N ARG A 73 -4.24 -0.83 9.72
CA ARG A 73 -3.49 -1.99 10.19
C ARG A 73 -4.43 -2.79 11.07
N LEU A 74 -4.74 -3.99 10.62
CA LEU A 74 -5.60 -4.92 11.31
C LEU A 74 -4.76 -5.98 12.03
N ASN A 75 -5.37 -6.63 13.00
CA ASN A 75 -4.80 -7.78 13.70
C ASN A 75 -5.69 -9.00 13.42
N ARG A 76 -5.19 -10.20 13.71
CA ARG A 76 -5.93 -11.44 13.42
C ARG A 76 -7.34 -11.46 14.04
N ALA A 77 -7.49 -10.93 15.26
CA ALA A 77 -8.76 -10.93 15.98
C ALA A 77 -9.86 -10.09 15.31
N ASN A 78 -9.51 -9.03 14.56
CA ASN A 78 -10.47 -8.20 13.84
C ASN A 78 -10.40 -8.33 12.32
N SER A 79 -9.60 -9.28 11.80
CA SER A 79 -9.44 -9.52 10.37
C SER A 79 -9.89 -10.91 9.93
N GLU A 80 -10.43 -11.77 10.81
CA GLU A 80 -10.77 -13.16 10.47
C GLU A 80 -11.72 -13.26 9.27
N ALA A 81 -12.82 -12.50 9.28
CA ALA A 81 -13.76 -12.48 8.16
C ALA A 81 -13.14 -11.94 6.86
N LEU A 82 -12.24 -10.96 6.96
CA LEU A 82 -11.50 -10.44 5.80
C LEU A 82 -10.52 -11.49 5.26
N VAL A 83 -9.81 -12.20 6.14
CA VAL A 83 -8.88 -13.28 5.79
C VAL A 83 -9.62 -14.46 5.16
N SER A 84 -10.81 -14.83 5.65
CA SER A 84 -11.65 -15.84 5.01
C SER A 84 -12.06 -15.42 3.60
N GLY A 85 -12.55 -14.19 3.41
CA GLY A 85 -12.91 -13.69 2.08
C GLY A 85 -11.71 -13.61 1.12
N VAL A 86 -10.52 -13.27 1.64
CA VAL A 86 -9.27 -13.34 0.89
C VAL A 86 -8.98 -14.78 0.44
N ARG A 87 -9.12 -15.74 1.35
CA ARG A 87 -8.89 -17.17 1.05
C ARG A 87 -9.84 -17.66 -0.04
N GLU A 88 -11.13 -17.41 0.12
CA GLU A 88 -12.19 -17.76 -0.84
C GLU A 88 -11.94 -17.16 -2.22
N PHE A 89 -11.44 -15.93 -2.29
CA PHE A 89 -11.12 -15.27 -3.56
C PHE A 89 -9.80 -15.76 -4.19
N VAL A 90 -8.74 -15.96 -3.40
CA VAL A 90 -7.40 -16.24 -3.92
C VAL A 90 -7.23 -17.71 -4.31
N GLU A 91 -7.76 -18.65 -3.53
CA GLU A 91 -7.56 -20.10 -3.77
C GLU A 91 -8.02 -20.57 -5.17
N PRO A 92 -9.15 -20.11 -5.73
CA PRO A 92 -9.56 -20.46 -7.09
C PRO A 92 -8.69 -19.82 -8.18
N VAL A 93 -8.05 -18.70 -7.87
CA VAL A 93 -7.28 -17.88 -8.82
C VAL A 93 -5.83 -18.36 -8.94
N VAL A 94 -5.26 -18.87 -7.85
CA VAL A 94 -3.88 -19.37 -7.82
C VAL A 94 -3.84 -20.84 -8.28
N PRO A 95 -2.95 -21.22 -9.22
CA PRO A 95 -2.91 -22.59 -9.74
C PRO A 95 -2.65 -23.66 -8.66
N ARG A 96 -3.58 -24.61 -8.48
CA ARG A 96 -3.63 -25.60 -7.38
C ARG A 96 -2.36 -26.41 -7.10
N SER A 97 -1.46 -26.56 -8.07
CA SER A 97 -0.23 -27.34 -7.94
C SER A 97 1.03 -26.46 -8.07
N SER A 98 0.92 -25.17 -7.72
CA SER A 98 2.03 -24.23 -7.74
C SER A 98 2.59 -23.98 -6.34
N ASP A 99 3.86 -23.61 -6.28
CA ASP A 99 4.50 -23.09 -5.06
C ASP A 99 3.71 -21.90 -4.46
N ALA A 100 2.99 -21.16 -5.30
CA ALA A 100 2.15 -20.05 -4.86
C ALA A 100 0.96 -20.53 -4.02
N THR A 101 0.31 -21.66 -4.35
CA THR A 101 -0.79 -22.21 -3.54
C THR A 101 -0.30 -22.65 -2.16
N ALA A 102 0.84 -23.35 -2.10
CA ALA A 102 1.42 -23.78 -0.82
C ALA A 102 1.74 -22.56 0.06
N PHE A 103 2.41 -21.56 -0.51
CA PHE A 103 2.73 -20.32 0.18
C PHE A 103 1.47 -19.55 0.64
N VAL A 104 0.43 -19.48 -0.20
CA VAL A 104 -0.82 -18.79 0.17
C VAL A 104 -1.44 -19.44 1.39
N SER A 105 -1.58 -20.78 1.40
CA SER A 105 -2.14 -21.46 2.56
C SER A 105 -1.30 -21.23 3.81
N GLU A 106 0.03 -21.43 3.70
CA GLU A 106 0.95 -21.25 4.82
C GLU A 106 0.88 -19.82 5.40
N LEU A 107 0.84 -18.80 4.54
CA LEU A 107 0.79 -17.42 4.98
C LEU A 107 -0.54 -17.08 5.66
N LEU A 108 -1.68 -17.50 5.07
CA LEU A 108 -3.00 -17.19 5.62
C LEU A 108 -3.26 -17.91 6.95
N ASP A 109 -2.57 -19.03 7.20
CA ASP A 109 -2.65 -19.76 8.46
C ASP A 109 -1.66 -19.24 9.52
N ALA A 110 -0.67 -18.43 9.14
CA ALA A 110 0.38 -17.94 10.03
C ALA A 110 -0.14 -17.17 11.25
N SER A 111 0.31 -17.53 12.46
CA SER A 111 -0.13 -16.90 13.71
C SER A 111 0.31 -15.44 13.84
N ASP A 112 1.40 -15.05 13.17
CA ASP A 112 1.96 -13.70 13.13
C ASP A 112 1.51 -12.89 11.90
N LEU A 113 0.44 -13.33 11.22
CA LEU A 113 -0.12 -12.66 10.06
C LEU A 113 -0.50 -11.21 10.39
N MET A 114 0.03 -10.29 9.59
CA MET A 114 -0.29 -8.88 9.63
C MET A 114 -1.14 -8.53 8.41
N VAL A 115 -2.16 -7.72 8.62
CA VAL A 115 -3.10 -7.32 7.58
C VAL A 115 -3.13 -5.80 7.47
N PHE A 116 -2.98 -5.30 6.24
CA PHE A 116 -3.05 -3.89 5.91
C PHE A 116 -4.12 -3.67 4.84
N VAL A 117 -4.89 -2.61 4.98
CA VAL A 117 -5.82 -2.18 3.92
C VAL A 117 -5.50 -0.75 3.54
N PHE A 118 -5.38 -0.49 2.25
CA PHE A 118 -5.14 0.85 1.70
C PHE A 118 -6.28 1.22 0.77
N LEU A 119 -6.88 2.38 1.00
CA LEU A 119 -7.83 2.96 0.07
C LEU A 119 -7.15 4.07 -0.72
N SER A 120 -7.29 4.00 -2.04
CA SER A 120 -6.48 4.81 -2.94
C SER A 120 -7.19 5.21 -4.23
N HIS A 121 -6.72 6.31 -4.81
CA HIS A 121 -6.98 6.67 -6.19
C HIS A 121 -5.82 6.23 -7.06
N VAL A 122 -6.15 5.59 -8.17
CA VAL A 122 -5.14 5.07 -9.10
C VAL A 122 -5.44 5.60 -10.48
N GLU A 123 -4.41 6.12 -11.13
CA GLU A 123 -4.43 6.37 -12.57
C GLU A 123 -3.42 5.43 -13.23
N GLN A 124 -3.92 4.62 -14.17
CA GLN A 124 -3.12 3.63 -14.86
C GLN A 124 -3.62 3.52 -16.31
N ASP A 125 -2.70 3.66 -17.27
CA ASP A 125 -2.98 3.52 -18.71
C ASP A 125 -4.14 4.43 -19.19
N GLY A 126 -4.24 5.64 -18.63
CA GLY A 126 -5.30 6.60 -18.92
C GLY A 126 -6.65 6.32 -18.23
N HIS A 127 -6.75 5.22 -17.48
CA HIS A 127 -7.93 4.85 -16.72
C HIS A 127 -7.80 5.25 -15.25
N ARG A 128 -8.93 5.57 -14.63
CA ARG A 128 -9.02 5.96 -13.22
C ARG A 128 -9.79 4.92 -12.42
N PHE A 129 -9.32 4.65 -11.21
CA PHE A 129 -9.92 3.69 -10.31
C PHE A 129 -9.99 4.22 -8.87
N GLU A 130 -11.08 3.87 -8.18
CA GLU A 130 -11.10 3.75 -6.72
C GLU A 130 -10.57 2.35 -6.39
N ARG A 131 -9.48 2.25 -5.63
CA ARG A 131 -8.84 0.98 -5.28
C ARG A 131 -8.87 0.73 -3.80
N ALA A 132 -9.26 -0.49 -3.42
CA ALA A 132 -8.89 -1.10 -2.16
C ALA A 132 -7.74 -2.09 -2.36
N THR A 133 -6.62 -1.89 -1.68
CA THR A 133 -5.52 -2.87 -1.63
C THR A 133 -5.54 -3.56 -0.28
N ILE A 134 -5.69 -4.89 -0.28
CA ILE A 134 -5.53 -5.74 0.91
C ILE A 134 -4.15 -6.38 0.84
N GLY A 135 -3.27 -6.03 1.78
CA GLY A 135 -1.94 -6.63 1.93
C GLY A 135 -1.90 -7.53 3.16
N LEU A 136 -1.62 -8.81 2.96
CA LEU A 136 -1.43 -9.78 4.03
C LEU A 136 0.04 -10.21 4.03
N GLY A 137 0.67 -10.33 5.19
CA GLY A 137 2.07 -10.73 5.23
C GLY A 137 2.61 -11.01 6.61
N ARG A 138 3.84 -11.51 6.66
CA ARG A 138 4.57 -11.82 7.89
C ARG A 138 6.03 -11.39 7.78
N VAL A 139 6.75 -11.41 8.90
CA VAL A 139 8.20 -11.22 8.88
C VAL A 139 8.84 -12.48 8.32
N HIS A 140 9.75 -12.34 7.33
CA HIS A 140 10.45 -13.50 6.80
C HIS A 140 11.36 -14.11 7.88
N ALA A 141 11.23 -15.41 8.13
CA ALA A 141 11.83 -16.10 9.28
C ALA A 141 13.36 -15.93 9.36
N HIS A 142 14.05 -16.03 8.21
CA HIS A 142 15.52 -15.97 8.15
C HIS A 142 16.05 -14.58 7.74
N ALA A 143 15.16 -13.63 7.44
CA ALA A 143 15.56 -12.34 6.90
C ALA A 143 14.64 -11.22 7.44
N PRO A 144 14.79 -10.81 8.71
CA PRO A 144 13.79 -9.98 9.42
C PRO A 144 13.52 -8.59 8.81
N ARG A 145 14.39 -8.12 7.91
CA ARG A 145 14.19 -6.89 7.14
C ARG A 145 13.17 -7.04 6.00
N HIS A 146 12.85 -8.28 5.63
CA HIS A 146 12.01 -8.62 4.49
C HIS A 146 10.67 -9.20 4.93
N ARG A 147 9.72 -9.21 4.01
CA ARG A 147 8.34 -9.65 4.26
C ARG A 147 7.92 -10.62 3.19
N ASP A 148 7.31 -11.71 3.63
CA ASP A 148 6.44 -12.56 2.83
C ASP A 148 5.08 -11.89 2.75
N ARG A 149 4.47 -11.85 1.55
CA ARG A 149 3.16 -11.22 1.42
C ARG A 149 2.32 -11.70 0.25
N ILE A 150 1.03 -11.44 0.37
CA ILE A 150 0.05 -11.41 -0.72
C ILE A 150 -0.52 -9.99 -0.78
N ASP A 151 -0.66 -9.45 -1.98
CA ASP A 151 -1.42 -8.23 -2.23
C ASP A 151 -2.60 -8.51 -3.15
N ILE A 152 -3.75 -7.95 -2.81
CA ILE A 152 -4.95 -8.00 -3.62
C ILE A 152 -5.41 -6.57 -3.88
N ASP A 153 -5.43 -6.17 -5.14
CA ASP A 153 -6.00 -4.89 -5.56
C ASP A 153 -7.41 -5.11 -6.11
N LEU A 154 -8.40 -4.43 -5.54
CA LEU A 154 -9.79 -4.43 -5.96
C LEU A 154 -10.11 -3.06 -6.55
N ASP A 155 -10.28 -3.02 -7.87
CA ASP A 155 -10.40 -1.78 -8.65
C ASP A 155 -11.85 -1.54 -9.10
N ALA A 156 -12.47 -0.49 -8.55
CA ALA A 156 -13.72 0.06 -9.06
C ALA A 156 -13.42 1.16 -10.09
N ALA A 157 -13.91 0.99 -11.32
CA ALA A 157 -13.64 1.93 -12.41
C ALA A 157 -14.34 3.27 -12.18
N VAL A 158 -13.66 4.37 -12.49
CA VAL A 158 -14.22 5.72 -12.41
C VAL A 158 -14.56 6.22 -13.81
N HIS A 159 -15.82 6.57 -14.04
CA HIS A 159 -16.31 7.10 -15.32
C HIS A 159 -17.02 8.43 -15.12
N GLY A 160 -16.63 9.46 -15.88
CA GLY A 160 -17.27 10.76 -15.83
C GLY A 160 -17.29 11.42 -14.43
N GLY A 161 -16.26 11.17 -13.62
CA GLY A 161 -16.18 11.68 -12.24
C GLY A 161 -17.10 10.96 -11.24
N ARG A 162 -17.65 9.80 -11.60
CA ARG A 162 -18.45 8.95 -10.72
C ARG A 162 -17.73 7.66 -10.39
N GLY A 163 -17.86 7.24 -9.13
CA GLY A 163 -17.45 5.90 -8.71
C GLY A 163 -18.28 4.83 -9.40
N GLY A 164 -17.63 3.74 -9.82
CA GLY A 164 -18.28 2.59 -10.44
C GLY A 164 -18.30 1.37 -9.53
N SER A 165 -18.77 0.24 -10.05
CA SER A 165 -18.66 -1.05 -9.36
C SER A 165 -17.27 -1.68 -9.57
N LEU A 166 -16.98 -2.75 -8.82
CA LEU A 166 -15.76 -3.54 -9.02
C LEU A 166 -15.65 -3.97 -10.49
N SER A 167 -14.55 -3.56 -11.12
CA SER A 167 -14.27 -3.74 -12.54
C SER A 167 -13.19 -4.79 -12.79
N ARG A 168 -12.23 -4.95 -11.87
CA ARG A 168 -11.19 -5.97 -11.93
C ARG A 168 -10.60 -6.20 -10.54
N ALA A 169 -9.97 -7.35 -10.38
CA ALA A 169 -9.14 -7.66 -9.23
C ALA A 169 -7.74 -8.07 -9.70
N ARG A 170 -6.71 -7.80 -8.90
CA ARG A 170 -5.33 -8.23 -9.18
C ARG A 170 -4.75 -8.91 -7.96
N VAL A 171 -4.12 -10.06 -8.15
CA VAL A 171 -3.50 -10.83 -7.08
C VAL A 171 -2.01 -10.87 -7.32
N PHE A 172 -1.22 -10.58 -6.28
CA PHE A 172 0.22 -10.71 -6.26
C PHE A 172 0.62 -11.61 -5.08
N VAL A 173 1.26 -12.73 -5.37
CA VAL A 173 1.81 -13.64 -4.36
C VAL A 173 3.32 -13.47 -4.36
N ASP A 174 3.87 -13.00 -3.25
CA ASP A 174 5.27 -12.58 -3.16
C ASP A 174 5.94 -13.07 -1.86
N PRO A 175 6.32 -14.35 -1.80
CA PRO A 175 7.33 -14.79 -0.83
C PRO A 175 8.63 -14.02 -1.06
N TYR A 176 9.32 -13.66 0.03
CA TYR A 176 10.62 -13.01 -0.11
C TYR A 176 11.64 -14.00 -0.69
N ARG A 177 12.26 -13.60 -1.80
CA ARG A 177 13.31 -14.34 -2.47
C ARG A 177 14.41 -13.35 -2.88
N PRO A 178 15.65 -13.50 -2.39
CA PRO A 178 16.70 -12.48 -2.56
C PRO A 178 17.02 -12.19 -4.04
N ASP A 179 16.98 -13.22 -4.89
CA ASP A 179 17.38 -13.12 -6.30
C ASP A 179 16.19 -12.95 -7.27
N HIS A 180 14.96 -12.81 -6.74
CA HIS A 180 13.76 -12.68 -7.56
C HIS A 180 13.01 -11.38 -7.22
N PRO A 181 13.17 -10.31 -8.02
CA PRO A 181 12.49 -9.03 -7.79
C PRO A 181 10.99 -9.08 -8.08
N GLU A 182 10.56 -10.00 -8.93
CA GLU A 182 9.15 -10.19 -9.30
C GLU A 182 8.40 -11.05 -8.27
N PRO A 183 7.07 -10.90 -8.16
CA PRO A 183 6.24 -11.82 -7.38
C PRO A 183 6.36 -13.25 -7.92
N LEU A 184 6.12 -14.24 -7.07
CA LEU A 184 6.03 -15.65 -7.48
C LEU A 184 4.85 -15.87 -8.43
N PHE A 185 3.75 -15.17 -8.20
CA PHE A 185 2.57 -15.21 -9.06
C PHE A 185 1.92 -13.83 -9.12
N ALA A 186 1.47 -13.43 -10.30
CA ALA A 186 0.68 -12.23 -10.51
C ALA A 186 -0.39 -12.48 -11.57
N CYS A 187 -1.62 -12.05 -11.31
CA CYS A 187 -2.69 -12.13 -12.29
C CYS A 187 -3.65 -10.94 -12.17
N THR A 188 -4.37 -10.68 -13.26
CA THR A 188 -5.53 -9.79 -13.27
C THR A 188 -6.75 -10.63 -13.63
N CYS A 189 -7.78 -10.52 -12.80
CA CYS A 189 -9.01 -11.30 -12.92
C CYS A 189 -10.19 -10.37 -13.21
N PRO A 190 -11.21 -10.86 -13.94
CA PRO A 190 -12.50 -10.21 -13.99
C PRO A 190 -13.14 -10.19 -12.58
N PRO A 191 -14.17 -9.36 -12.36
CA PRO A 191 -14.83 -9.23 -11.06
C PRO A 191 -15.74 -10.44 -10.79
N THR A 192 -15.17 -11.49 -10.19
CA THR A 192 -15.89 -12.70 -9.76
C THR A 192 -16.82 -12.41 -8.56
N PRO A 193 -17.80 -13.28 -8.26
CA PRO A 193 -18.64 -13.14 -7.07
C PRO A 193 -17.83 -13.00 -5.77
N GLU A 194 -16.77 -13.78 -5.62
CA GLU A 194 -15.88 -13.76 -4.44
C GLU A 194 -15.11 -12.44 -4.35
N ALA A 195 -14.63 -11.93 -5.48
CA ALA A 195 -13.95 -10.63 -5.53
C ALA A 195 -14.91 -9.48 -5.16
N ARG A 196 -16.17 -9.55 -5.60
CA ARG A 196 -17.22 -8.57 -5.26
C ARG A 196 -17.56 -8.63 -3.78
N ALA A 197 -17.79 -9.82 -3.24
CA ALA A 197 -18.05 -10.01 -1.81
C ALA A 197 -16.89 -9.48 -0.95
N LEU A 198 -15.64 -9.72 -1.36
CA LEU A 198 -14.46 -9.20 -0.69
C LEU A 198 -14.40 -7.66 -0.75
N PHE A 199 -14.70 -7.07 -1.91
CA PHE A 199 -14.75 -5.62 -2.08
C PHE A 199 -15.85 -4.98 -1.23
N GLU A 200 -17.06 -5.53 -1.26
CA GLU A 200 -18.20 -5.08 -0.45
C GLU A 200 -17.90 -5.18 1.05
N ARG A 201 -17.19 -6.22 1.48
CA ARG A 201 -16.70 -6.33 2.87
C ARG A 201 -15.77 -5.19 3.24
N VAL A 202 -14.78 -4.88 2.40
CA VAL A 202 -13.89 -3.74 2.66
C VAL A 202 -14.68 -2.43 2.74
N VAL A 203 -15.66 -2.24 1.85
CA VAL A 203 -16.54 -1.06 1.84
C VAL A 203 -17.34 -0.98 3.15
N ALA A 204 -17.92 -2.08 3.61
CA ALA A 204 -18.73 -2.13 4.83
C ALA A 204 -17.89 -1.90 6.09
N ASP A 205 -16.71 -2.51 6.17
CA ASP A 205 -15.90 -2.54 7.40
C ASP A 205 -15.01 -1.28 7.56
N CYS A 206 -14.75 -0.53 6.47
CA CYS A 206 -13.77 0.58 6.50
C CYS A 206 -14.11 1.70 7.49
N ASP A 207 -15.39 2.05 7.66
CA ASP A 207 -15.80 3.07 8.62
C ASP A 207 -15.69 2.56 10.07
N GLN A 208 -15.93 1.27 10.30
CA GLN A 208 -15.68 0.65 11.60
C GLN A 208 -14.19 0.69 11.95
N TRP A 209 -13.30 0.36 11.01
CA TRP A 209 -11.85 0.42 11.23
C TRP A 209 -11.35 1.84 11.51
N ARG A 210 -11.98 2.85 10.88
CA ARG A 210 -11.66 4.25 11.15
C ARG A 210 -12.05 4.64 12.57
N ARG A 211 -13.27 4.31 13.00
CA ARG A 211 -13.78 4.63 14.34
C ARG A 211 -13.11 3.83 15.45
N GLY A 212 -12.69 2.59 15.16
CA GLY A 212 -12.06 1.69 16.11
C GLY A 212 -10.56 1.92 16.34
N GLY A 213 -9.97 2.94 15.72
CA GLY A 213 -8.55 3.28 15.89
C GLY A 213 -7.58 2.38 15.12
N GLN A 214 -8.05 1.60 14.15
CA GLN A 214 -7.18 0.77 13.29
C GLN A 214 -6.48 1.58 12.19
N THR A 215 -6.77 2.87 12.09
CA THR A 215 -6.10 3.81 11.18
C THR A 215 -4.58 3.71 11.37
N TRP A 216 -3.90 3.28 10.32
CA TRP A 216 -2.45 3.19 10.29
C TRP A 216 -1.88 4.44 9.66
N GLN A 217 -1.25 5.29 10.46
CA GLN A 217 -0.56 6.48 10.00
C GLN A 217 0.86 6.49 10.57
N HIS A 218 1.81 6.01 9.78
CA HIS A 218 3.20 6.20 10.10
C HIS A 218 3.62 7.63 9.74
N TRP A 219 4.36 8.32 10.60
CA TRP A 219 4.76 9.73 10.39
C TRP A 219 5.51 9.98 9.07
N THR A 220 6.15 8.96 8.48
CA THR A 220 6.80 9.12 7.16
C THR A 220 5.79 9.27 6.03
N ALA A 221 4.52 8.89 6.22
CA ALA A 221 3.49 9.05 5.22
C ALA A 221 3.21 10.53 4.89
N ASP A 222 3.46 11.47 5.82
CA ASP A 222 3.44 12.92 5.54
C ASP A 222 4.48 13.33 4.45
N TYR A 223 5.48 12.49 4.20
CA TYR A 223 6.60 12.75 3.32
C TYR A 223 6.65 11.84 2.08
N LEU A 224 5.76 10.86 1.97
CA LEU A 224 5.73 9.92 0.84
C LEU A 224 4.83 10.46 -0.27
N ASP A 225 5.32 10.44 -1.51
CA ASP A 225 4.61 11.07 -2.64
C ASP A 225 3.27 10.41 -2.99
N TYR A 226 3.08 9.16 -2.59
CA TYR A 226 1.84 8.41 -2.84
C TYR A 226 0.87 8.41 -1.64
N PHE A 227 1.12 9.20 -0.60
CA PHE A 227 0.16 9.47 0.47
C PHE A 227 -0.34 10.92 0.37
N GLY A 228 -1.64 11.14 0.59
CA GLY A 228 -2.20 12.48 0.60
C GLY A 228 -3.71 12.51 0.44
N ALA A 229 -4.24 13.72 0.21
CA ALA A 229 -5.66 13.92 -0.03
C ALA A 229 -6.11 13.23 -1.35
N PRO A 230 -7.41 12.87 -1.46
CA PRO A 230 -7.97 12.35 -2.70
C PRO A 230 -7.61 13.21 -3.93
N LYS A 231 -7.09 12.56 -4.98
CA LYS A 231 -6.73 13.22 -6.25
C LYS A 231 -7.87 13.97 -6.96
N TRP A 232 -9.10 13.50 -6.80
CA TRP A 232 -10.28 14.04 -7.48
C TRP A 232 -11.51 13.86 -6.58
N GLY A 233 -12.49 14.75 -6.70
CA GLY A 233 -13.80 14.56 -6.08
C GLY A 233 -14.64 13.59 -6.91
N LEU A 234 -15.36 12.68 -6.26
CA LEU A 234 -16.25 11.72 -6.92
C LEU A 234 -17.67 11.89 -6.42
N VAL A 235 -18.63 11.82 -7.33
CA VAL A 235 -20.05 11.68 -6.99
C VAL A 235 -20.39 10.19 -6.95
N GLY A 236 -21.05 9.73 -5.87
CA GLY A 236 -21.46 8.33 -5.74
C GLY A 236 -20.27 7.37 -5.67
N SER A 237 -19.25 7.72 -4.89
CA SER A 237 -18.06 6.90 -4.73
C SER A 237 -18.42 5.52 -4.14
N ALA A 238 -17.73 4.48 -4.61
CA ALA A 238 -17.91 3.12 -4.13
C ALA A 238 -17.30 2.89 -2.73
N LEU A 239 -16.34 3.73 -2.33
CA LEU A 239 -15.72 3.70 -1.00
C LEU A 239 -16.21 4.91 -0.18
N PRO A 240 -17.31 4.81 0.58
CA PRO A 240 -18.04 5.96 1.16
C PRO A 240 -17.22 6.94 2.02
N MET A 241 -16.00 6.55 2.41
CA MET A 241 -15.02 7.43 3.05
C MET A 241 -14.58 8.64 2.22
N PHE A 242 -14.91 8.72 0.92
CA PHE A 242 -14.68 9.91 0.11
C PHE A 242 -15.50 11.14 0.54
N ALA A 243 -16.59 10.96 1.29
CA ALA A 243 -17.43 12.05 1.78
C ALA A 243 -17.02 12.59 3.16
N ALA A 244 -16.12 11.91 3.88
CA ALA A 244 -15.64 12.35 5.19
C ALA A 244 -14.38 13.24 5.03
N PRO A 245 -14.14 14.23 5.91
CA PRO A 245 -12.90 14.99 5.91
C PRO A 245 -11.71 14.03 6.03
N CYS A 246 -10.89 13.98 4.98
CA CYS A 246 -9.66 13.21 4.98
C CYS A 246 -8.70 13.84 6.02
N GLU A 247 -8.20 13.05 6.96
CA GLU A 247 -7.28 13.54 8.01
C GLU A 247 -5.98 14.16 7.44
N TRP A 248 -5.66 13.84 6.18
CA TRP A 248 -4.51 14.42 5.47
C TRP A 248 -4.80 15.81 4.88
N ALA A 249 -6.07 16.16 4.64
CA ALA A 249 -6.44 17.44 4.05
C ALA A 249 -6.22 18.63 5.00
N SER A 250 -6.11 18.38 6.31
CA SER A 250 -5.91 19.39 7.34
C SER A 250 -4.47 19.50 7.86
N ARG A 251 -3.55 18.63 7.44
CA ARG A 251 -2.16 18.66 7.90
C ARG A 251 -1.29 19.52 7.00
N GLN A 252 -0.84 20.66 7.52
CA GLN A 252 0.40 21.24 7.04
C GLN A 252 1.57 20.38 7.56
N PRO A 253 2.63 20.14 6.76
CA PRO A 253 3.84 19.52 7.30
C PRO A 253 4.29 20.31 8.53
N PRO A 254 4.75 19.64 9.61
CA PRO A 254 5.13 20.33 10.84
C PRO A 254 6.11 21.45 10.50
N ALA A 255 5.81 22.66 10.97
CA ALA A 255 6.73 23.78 10.86
C ALA A 255 8.05 23.35 11.50
N VAL A 256 9.16 23.59 10.81
CA VAL A 256 10.47 23.45 11.44
C VAL A 256 10.46 24.44 12.59
N SER A 257 10.48 23.95 13.83
CA SER A 257 10.82 24.79 14.97
C SER A 257 12.25 25.26 14.70
N SER A 258 12.38 26.48 14.22
CA SER A 258 13.65 27.19 14.23
C SER A 258 14.00 27.40 15.70
N ASN A 259 14.59 26.39 16.34
CA ASN A 259 15.33 26.65 17.55
C ASN A 259 16.47 27.57 17.13
N GLY A 260 16.37 28.80 17.62
CA GLY A 260 17.28 29.88 17.33
C GLY A 260 18.72 29.51 17.65
N SER A 261 19.56 30.19 16.88
CA SER A 261 20.96 30.58 17.11
C SER A 261 21.60 30.16 18.42
#